data_AF-A0A3A1V0C6-F1
#
_entry.id   AF-A0A3A1V0C6-F1
#
_cell.length_a   1.000
_cell.length_b   1.000
_cell.length_c   1.000
_cell.angle_alpha   90.00
_cell.angle_beta   90.00
_cell.angle_gamma   90.00
#
_symmetry.space_group_name_H-M   'P 1'
#
loop_
_entity.id
_entity.type
_entity.pdbx_description
1 polymer ?
#
loop_
_entity_poly.entity_id
_entity_poly.type
_entity_poly.pdbx_seq_one_letter_code
_entity_poly.pdbx_strand_id
1 'polypeptide(L)' 'MGLFGNRWVAVRTESGARADDIDRLDAWFKSHGLKSKVTLEGNDVKRVHVRKNDTARAAELMASFDQER' A
#
# COMPACT_ATOMS: atom_id res chain seq x y z
N MET A 1 5.38 1.50 29.32
CA MET A 1 5.53 0.68 28.10
C MET A 1 4.71 1.34 27.01
N GLY A 2 5.36 2.05 26.08
CA GLY A 2 4.67 2.80 25.03
C GLY A 2 3.95 1.83 24.09
N LEU A 3 2.63 1.90 24.06
CA LEU A 3 1.81 1.24 23.06
C LEU A 3 2.14 1.90 21.72
N PHE A 4 3.11 1.36 20.98
CA PHE A 4 3.41 1.75 19.60
C PHE A 4 2.27 1.28 18.70
N GLY A 5 1.13 1.97 18.84
CA GLY A 5 -0.13 1.65 18.17
C GLY A 5 0.05 1.64 16.66
N ASN A 6 -0.36 0.53 16.05
CA ASN A 6 -0.95 0.35 14.73
C ASN A 6 -0.78 1.52 13.74
N ARG A 7 0.47 1.90 13.46
CA ARG A 7 0.76 3.06 12.60
C ARG A 7 0.62 2.72 11.13
N TRP A 8 0.59 1.44 10.79
CA TRP A 8 0.52 0.94 9.42
C TRP A 8 -0.80 0.21 9.20
N VAL A 9 -1.48 0.54 8.12
CA VAL A 9 -2.78 0.00 7.72
C VAL A 9 -2.63 -0.61 6.33
N ALA A 10 -3.09 -1.85 6.16
CA ALA A 10 -3.10 -2.51 4.87
C ALA A 10 -4.20 -1.88 4.01
N VAL A 11 -3.82 -1.30 2.87
CA VAL A 11 -4.78 -0.66 1.96
C VAL A 11 -5.11 -1.53 0.76
N ARG A 12 -4.17 -2.39 0.33
CA ARG A 12 -4.41 -3.35 -0.75
C ARG A 12 -3.62 -4.63 -0.50
N THR A 13 -4.27 -5.76 -0.77
CA THR A 13 -3.71 -7.11 -0.70
C THR A 13 -4.01 -7.79 -2.02
N GLU A 14 -2.99 -8.23 -2.73
CA GLU A 14 -3.12 -8.96 -4.00
C GLU A 14 -2.17 -10.16 -4.00
N SER A 15 -2.46 -11.17 -4.82
CA SER A 15 -1.60 -12.33 -4.97
C SER A 15 -1.35 -12.72 -6.43
N GLY A 16 -0.31 -13.51 -6.65
CA GLY A 16 0.02 -14.11 -7.94
C GLY A 16 0.44 -13.09 -8.99
N ALA A 17 -0.18 -13.16 -10.18
CA ALA A 17 0.12 -12.25 -11.29
C ALA A 17 -0.11 -10.76 -10.95
N ARG A 18 -0.95 -10.46 -9.95
CA ARG A 18 -1.24 -9.09 -9.48
C ARG A 18 -0.31 -8.62 -8.37
N ALA A 19 0.67 -9.44 -7.98
CA ALA A 19 1.72 -9.03 -7.06
C ALA A 19 2.65 -7.97 -7.68
N ASP A 20 2.67 -7.82 -9.01
CA ASP A 20 3.35 -6.73 -9.71
C ASP A 20 2.60 -5.39 -9.53
N ASP A 21 1.26 -5.41 -9.55
CA ASP A 21 0.44 -4.23 -9.29
C ASP A 21 0.70 -3.60 -7.92
N ILE A 22 1.04 -4.42 -6.92
CA ILE A 22 1.39 -3.93 -5.56
C ILE A 22 2.72 -3.17 -5.58
N ASP A 23 3.69 -3.64 -6.37
CA ASP A 23 4.99 -2.96 -6.51
C ASP A 23 4.83 -1.63 -7.26
N ARG A 24 4.03 -1.62 -8.33
CA ARG A 24 3.66 -0.39 -9.05
C ARG A 24 2.92 0.60 -8.16
N LEU A 25 1.98 0.11 -7.35
CA LEU A 25 1.23 0.95 -6.42
C LEU A 25 2.14 1.54 -5.33
N ASP A 26 3.12 0.77 -4.84
CA ASP A 26 4.14 1.27 -3.92
C ASP A 26 5.04 2.34 -4.57
N ALA A 27 5.45 2.13 -5.82
CA ALA A 27 6.20 3.12 -6.59
C ALA A 27 5.38 4.40 -6.81
N TRP A 28 4.08 4.28 -7.10
CA TRP A 28 3.16 5.40 -7.24
C TRP A 28 3.03 6.20 -5.94
N PHE A 29 2.81 5.51 -4.82
CA PHE A 29 2.77 6.14 -3.50
C PHE A 29 4.07 6.89 -3.19
N LYS A 30 5.23 6.27 -3.44
CA LYS A 30 6.53 6.92 -3.23
C LYS A 30 6.73 8.14 -4.13
N SER A 31 6.30 8.07 -5.40
CA SER A 31 6.35 9.19 -6.35
C SER A 31 5.54 10.40 -5.86
N HIS A 32 4.40 10.16 -5.22
CA HIS A 32 3.56 11.19 -4.60
C HIS A 32 3.97 11.58 -3.17
N GLY A 33 5.12 11.11 -2.68
CA GLY A 33 5.66 11.44 -1.36
C GLY A 33 5.02 10.70 -0.19
N LEU A 34 4.25 9.64 -0.46
CA LEU A 34 3.53 8.85 0.53
C LEU A 34 4.38 7.67 1.00
N LYS A 35 4.50 7.50 2.33
CA LYS A 35 5.27 6.39 2.91
C LYS A 35 4.46 5.10 2.91
N SER A 36 4.77 4.22 1.97
CA SER A 36 4.24 2.87 1.86
C SER A 36 5.27 1.81 2.25
N LYS A 37 4.78 0.62 2.59
CA LYS A 37 5.57 -0.56 2.90
C LYS A 37 4.88 -1.79 2.30
N VAL A 38 5.51 -2.41 1.31
CA VAL A 38 5.06 -3.71 0.80
C VAL A 38 5.54 -4.82 1.73
N THR A 39 4.68 -5.78 2.00
CA THR A 39 4.96 -6.95 2.83
C THR A 39 4.45 -8.18 2.12
N LEU A 40 5.28 -9.20 2.00
CA LEU A 40 4.91 -10.48 1.42
C LEU A 40 4.38 -11.37 2.55
N GLU A 41 3.19 -11.94 2.38
CA GLU A 41 2.65 -12.96 3.27
C GLU A 41 2.57 -14.30 2.51
N GLY A 42 3.34 -15.30 2.95
CA GLY A 42 3.43 -16.60 2.27
C GLY A 42 4.28 -16.55 1.00
N ASN A 43 3.94 -17.39 0.00
CA ASN A 43 4.71 -17.52 -1.23
C ASN A 43 4.22 -16.60 -2.37
N ASP A 44 3.01 -16.05 -2.25
CA ASP A 44 2.32 -15.47 -3.40
C ASP A 44 1.48 -14.22 -3.09
N VAL A 45 1.26 -13.87 -1.82
CA VAL A 45 0.43 -12.72 -1.42
C VAL A 45 1.31 -11.53 -1.07
N LYS A 46 1.09 -10.38 -1.71
CA LYS A 46 1.71 -9.10 -1.35
C LYS A 46 0.66 -8.13 -0.81
N ARG A 47 1.02 -7.45 0.27
CA ARG A 47 0.22 -6.38 0.88
C ARG A 47 0.98 -5.08 0.87
N VAL A 48 0.33 -4.00 0.44
CA VAL A 48 0.85 -2.65 0.66
C VAL A 48 0.21 -2.07 1.93
N HIS A 49 1.09 -1.68 2.85
CA HIS A 49 0.73 -0.95 4.05
C HIS A 49 1.09 0.52 3.88
N VAL A 50 0.19 1.40 4.27
CA VAL A 50 0.47 2.84 4.37
C VAL A 50 0.31 3.28 5.81
N ARG A 51 0.79 4.47 6.15
CA ARG A 51 0.57 5.00 7.48
C ARG A 51 -0.92 5.29 7.70
N LYS A 52 -1.43 5.04 8.91
CA LYS A 52 -2.81 5.36 9.31
C LYS A 52 -3.16 6.84 9.07
N ASN A 53 -2.19 7.75 9.16
CA ASN A 53 -2.39 9.17 8.90
C ASN A 53 -2.52 9.49 7.40
N ASP A 54 -1.98 8.62 6.56
CA ASP A 54 -1.92 8.78 5.12
C ASP A 54 -2.96 7.90 4.40
N THR A 55 -3.86 7.22 5.12
CA THR A 55 -4.87 6.32 4.54
C THR A 55 -5.87 7.06 3.65
N ALA A 56 -6.30 8.26 4.03
CA ALA A 56 -7.20 9.08 3.21
C ALA A 56 -6.55 9.42 1.86
N ARG A 57 -5.29 9.89 1.91
CA ARG A 57 -4.51 10.22 0.71
C ARG A 57 -4.14 8.98 -0.11
N ALA A 58 -3.88 7.86 0.54
CA ALA A 58 -3.66 6.59 -0.14
C ALA A 58 -4.91 6.11 -0.88
N ALA A 59 -6.10 6.28 -0.30
CA ALA A 59 -7.36 5.95 -0.97
C ALA A 59 -7.59 6.84 -2.21
N GLU A 60 -7.30 8.14 -2.12
CA GLU A 60 -7.35 9.04 -3.27
C GLU A 60 -6.34 8.65 -4.35
N LEU A 61 -5.09 8.41 -3.99
CA LEU A 61 -4.06 7.98 -4.95
C LEU A 61 -4.36 6.62 -5.56
N MET A 62 -4.99 5.71 -4.82
CA MET A 62 -5.47 4.43 -5.36
C MET A 62 -6.60 4.64 -6.37
N ALA A 63 -7.54 5.55 -6.09
CA ALA A 63 -8.61 5.88 -7.01
C ALA A 63 -8.07 6.55 -8.27
N SER A 64 -7.11 7.47 -8.15
CA SER A 64 -6.42 8.06 -9.31
C SER A 64 -5.63 7.03 -10.11
N PHE A 65 -4.96 6.09 -9.44
CA PHE A 65 -4.22 5.00 -10.09
C PHE A 65 -5.14 4.03 -10.84
N ASP A 66 -6.35 3.80 -10.33
CA ASP A 66 -7.36 2.96 -10.99
C ASP A 66 -7.99 3.68 -12.19
N GLN A 67 -8.18 5.00 -12.11
CA GLN A 67 -8.77 5.82 -13.17
C GLN A 67 -7.80 6.08 -14.33
N GLU A 68 -6.50 6.17 -14.07
CA GLU A 68 -5.47 6.37 -15.11
C GLU A 68 -5.10 5.06 -15.85
N ARG A 69 -5.62 3.92 -15.40
CA ARG A 69 -5.37 2.60 -15.99
C ARG A 69 -6.50 2.15 -16.91
#